data_AF-A0A2N5EEE6-F1
#
_entry.id   AF-A0A2N5EEE6-F1
#
_cell.length_a   1.000
_cell.length_b   1.000
_cell.length_c   1.000
_cell.angle_alpha   90.00
_cell.angle_beta   90.00
_cell.angle_gamma   90.00
#
_symmetry.space_group_name_H-M   'P 1'
#
loop_
_entity.id
_entity.type
_entity.pdbx_description
1 polymer ?
#
loop_
_entity_poly.entity_id
_entity_poly.type
_entity_poly.pdbx_seq_one_letter_code
_entity_poly.pdbx_strand_id
1 'polypeptide(L)'
;MHYLKKKTFKRRFLSKEKLFVYLITTILITFMMYLSWAIKISRSTILFSSFPQLTWILTISALGGLPFAWRACCRRPIGETPKYIFQTYFSGFSLFLLLSLNAFEVYVYLFPDKIISYVTDYDVTFPGPPRGRSGRCKAGLLIKDLHTSRWIELCSSKEALKISDKRKQGMDGMWITTKVNELGTYIVKYEFTYK
;
A
#
# COMPACT_ATOMS: atom_id res chain seq x y z
N MET A 1 23.32 -0.29 -53.02
CA MET A 1 23.65 -0.36 -51.56
C MET A 1 22.75 0.50 -50.64
N HIS A 2 22.07 1.56 -51.11
CA HIS A 2 21.23 2.41 -50.24
C HIS A 2 19.99 1.72 -49.64
N TYR A 3 19.42 0.72 -50.34
CA TYR A 3 18.17 0.06 -49.93
C TYR A 3 18.34 -0.91 -48.74
N LEU A 4 19.49 -1.61 -48.67
CA LEU A 4 19.81 -2.54 -47.58
C LEU A 4 20.03 -1.80 -46.25
N LYS A 5 20.72 -0.64 -46.29
CA LYS A 5 21.00 0.19 -45.11
C LYS A 5 19.72 0.71 -44.44
N LYS A 6 18.71 1.06 -45.25
CA LYS A 6 17.39 1.55 -44.78
C LYS A 6 16.57 0.46 -44.08
N LYS A 7 16.65 -0.79 -44.57
CA LYS A 7 15.92 -1.94 -44.00
C LYS A 7 16.52 -2.40 -42.66
N THR A 8 17.85 -2.40 -42.53
CA THR A 8 18.56 -2.68 -41.26
C THR A 8 18.35 -1.58 -40.22
N PHE A 9 18.36 -0.31 -40.63
CA PHE A 9 18.09 0.81 -39.72
C PHE A 9 16.66 0.76 -39.18
N LYS A 10 15.67 0.53 -40.07
CA LYS A 10 14.25 0.39 -39.68
C LYS A 10 14.02 -0.82 -38.76
N ARG A 11 14.63 -1.99 -39.01
CA ARG A 11 14.58 -3.15 -38.11
C ARG A 11 15.21 -2.88 -36.74
N ARG A 12 16.36 -2.19 -36.69
CA ARG A 12 17.08 -1.89 -35.44
C ARG A 12 16.34 -0.82 -34.60
N PHE A 13 15.66 0.13 -35.24
CA PHE A 13 14.80 1.12 -34.59
C PHE A 13 13.52 0.49 -34.03
N LEU A 14 12.82 -0.34 -34.83
CA LEU A 14 11.66 -1.12 -34.36
C LEU A 14 11.99 -2.08 -33.20
N SER A 15 13.23 -2.56 -33.10
CA SER A 15 13.70 -3.37 -31.96
C SER A 15 13.87 -2.54 -30.69
N LYS A 16 14.37 -1.29 -30.78
CA LYS A 16 14.58 -0.41 -29.63
C LYS A 16 13.26 0.12 -29.06
N GLU A 17 12.30 0.48 -29.91
CA GLU A 17 10.96 0.88 -29.47
C GLU A 17 10.22 -0.27 -28.78
N LYS A 18 10.27 -1.48 -29.35
CA LYS A 18 9.71 -2.68 -28.70
C LYS A 18 10.38 -3.00 -27.37
N LEU A 19 11.71 -2.86 -27.28
CA LEU A 19 12.46 -3.04 -26.04
C LEU A 19 12.06 -2.00 -24.99
N PHE A 20 11.90 -0.74 -25.39
CA PHE A 20 11.47 0.35 -24.50
C PHE A 20 10.05 0.12 -23.98
N VAL A 21 9.11 -0.25 -24.85
CA VAL A 21 7.73 -0.60 -24.47
C VAL A 21 7.71 -1.81 -23.53
N TYR A 22 8.49 -2.85 -23.83
CA TYR A 22 8.61 -4.02 -22.97
C TYR A 22 9.12 -3.62 -21.58
N LEU A 23 10.18 -2.81 -21.52
CA LEU A 23 10.80 -2.37 -20.26
C LEU A 23 9.83 -1.53 -19.42
N ILE A 24 9.11 -0.59 -20.02
CA ILE A 24 8.06 0.18 -19.32
C ILE A 24 6.96 -0.75 -18.80
N THR A 25 6.51 -1.70 -19.62
CA THR A 25 5.44 -2.62 -19.25
C THR A 25 5.87 -3.50 -18.06
N THR A 26 7.10 -4.01 -18.07
CA THR A 26 7.66 -4.76 -16.95
C THR A 26 7.69 -3.94 -15.67
N ILE A 27 8.16 -2.69 -15.73
CA ILE A 27 8.19 -1.78 -14.57
C ILE A 27 6.77 -1.57 -14.02
N LEU A 28 5.79 -1.32 -14.90
CA LEU A 28 4.39 -1.12 -14.49
C LEU A 28 3.82 -2.37 -13.82
N ILE A 29 4.09 -3.56 -14.35
CA ILE A 29 3.64 -4.82 -13.74
C ILE A 29 4.25 -5.01 -12.36
N THR A 30 5.57 -4.82 -12.21
CA THR A 30 6.25 -4.92 -10.92
C THR A 30 5.70 -3.91 -9.92
N PHE A 31 5.40 -2.69 -10.37
CA PHE A 31 4.78 -1.66 -9.53
C PHE A 31 3.38 -2.06 -9.05
N MET A 32 2.54 -2.60 -9.95
CA MET A 32 1.19 -3.07 -9.57
C MET A 32 1.23 -4.26 -8.61
N MET A 33 2.21 -5.15 -8.75
CA MET A 33 2.46 -6.25 -7.81
C MET A 33 2.85 -5.71 -6.43
N TYR A 34 3.76 -4.74 -6.37
CA TYR A 34 4.14 -4.06 -5.13
C TYR A 34 2.95 -3.41 -4.44
N LEU A 35 2.14 -2.63 -5.17
CA LEU A 35 0.95 -1.98 -4.60
C LEU A 35 -0.05 -2.99 -4.02
N SER A 36 -0.28 -4.09 -4.73
CA SER A 36 -1.18 -5.15 -4.26
C SER A 36 -0.67 -5.80 -2.96
N TRP A 37 0.63 -6.03 -2.87
CA TRP A 37 1.29 -6.55 -1.67
C TRP A 37 1.25 -5.55 -0.51
N ALA A 38 1.53 -4.27 -0.76
CA ALA A 38 1.50 -3.21 0.23
C ALA A 38 0.08 -2.97 0.80
N ILE A 39 -0.96 -3.00 -0.05
CA ILE A 39 -2.37 -2.90 0.40
C ILE A 39 -2.72 -4.08 1.33
N LYS A 40 -2.24 -5.29 1.03
CA LYS A 40 -2.48 -6.45 1.88
C LYS A 40 -1.85 -6.26 3.27
N ILE A 41 -0.64 -5.72 3.33
CA ILE A 41 0.05 -5.41 4.60
C ILE A 41 -0.69 -4.32 5.36
N SER A 42 -1.05 -3.22 4.70
CA SER A 42 -1.75 -2.09 5.31
C SER A 42 -3.05 -2.52 6.03
N ARG A 43 -3.80 -3.48 5.47
CA ARG A 43 -5.01 -4.03 6.11
C ARG A 43 -4.78 -4.71 7.46
N SER A 44 -3.56 -5.13 7.74
CA SER A 44 -3.19 -5.78 9.00
C SER A 44 -2.23 -4.91 9.84
N THR A 45 -1.99 -3.66 9.42
CA THR A 45 -1.09 -2.72 10.09
C THR A 45 -1.88 -1.57 10.68
N ILE A 46 -1.49 -1.12 11.86
CA ILE A 46 -2.08 -0.01 12.59
C ILE A 46 -0.97 0.96 12.89
N LEU A 47 -1.07 2.17 12.33
CA LEU A 47 -0.17 3.26 12.69
C LEU A 47 -0.70 3.96 13.94
N PHE A 48 0.21 4.40 14.81
CA PHE A 48 -0.18 5.15 15.99
C PHE A 48 -0.76 6.51 15.62
N SER A 49 -1.78 6.96 16.36
CA SER A 49 -2.46 8.23 16.08
C SER A 49 -1.58 9.46 16.28
N SER A 50 -0.47 9.32 17.01
CA SER A 50 0.57 10.34 17.15
C SER A 50 1.34 10.57 15.85
N PHE A 51 1.32 9.64 14.90
CA PHE A 51 2.07 9.75 13.66
C PHE A 51 1.23 10.45 12.56
N PRO A 52 1.61 11.66 12.11
CA PRO A 52 0.86 12.41 11.10
C PRO A 52 1.13 11.86 9.70
N GLN A 53 0.62 10.66 9.41
CA GLN A 53 0.86 9.91 8.17
C GLN A 53 0.56 10.75 6.91
N LEU A 54 -0.61 11.38 6.87
CA LEU A 54 -1.04 12.17 5.71
C LEU A 54 -0.07 13.32 5.43
N THR A 55 0.38 14.02 6.47
CA THR A 55 1.32 15.13 6.36
C THR A 55 2.64 14.66 5.78
N TRP A 56 3.19 13.55 6.26
CA TRP A 56 4.43 12.98 5.74
C TRP A 56 4.30 12.53 4.28
N ILE A 57 3.21 11.84 3.93
CA ILE A 57 2.94 11.42 2.54
C ILE A 57 2.88 12.64 1.61
N LEU A 58 2.14 13.69 1.98
CA LEU A 58 2.03 14.91 1.18
C LEU A 58 3.36 15.64 1.06
N THR A 59 4.15 15.68 2.14
CA THR A 59 5.47 16.33 2.15
C THR A 59 6.45 15.61 1.23
N ILE A 60 6.56 14.28 1.33
CA ILE A 60 7.42 13.46 0.47
C ILE A 60 6.99 13.62 -1.00
N SER A 61 5.69 13.62 -1.26
CA SER A 61 5.14 13.81 -2.60
C SER A 61 5.47 15.18 -3.18
N ALA A 62 5.34 16.24 -2.39
CA ALA A 62 5.67 17.60 -2.78
C ALA A 62 7.16 17.74 -3.12
N LEU A 63 8.04 17.21 -2.25
CA LEU A 63 9.48 17.22 -2.48
C LEU A 63 9.87 16.40 -3.72
N GLY A 64 9.24 15.24 -3.94
CA GLY A 64 9.46 14.39 -5.09
C GLY A 64 9.04 15.01 -6.43
N GLY A 65 8.10 15.96 -6.42
CA GLY A 65 7.71 16.73 -7.61
C GLY A 65 8.74 17.78 -8.03
N LEU A 66 9.58 18.28 -7.12
CA LEU A 66 10.53 19.37 -7.41
C LEU A 66 11.59 19.01 -8.46
N PRO A 67 12.23 17.83 -8.46
CA PRO A 67 13.18 17.43 -9.51
C PRO A 67 12.56 17.45 -10.92
N PHE A 68 11.28 17.09 -11.03
CA PHE A 68 10.54 17.11 -12.29
C PHE A 68 10.29 18.55 -12.77
N ALA A 69 9.87 19.43 -11.86
CA ALA A 69 9.71 20.86 -12.13
C ALA A 69 11.04 21.52 -12.52
N TRP A 70 12.12 21.22 -11.78
CA TRP A 70 13.47 21.71 -12.06
C TRP A 70 13.94 21.30 -13.45
N ARG A 71 13.80 20.01 -13.79
CA ARG A 71 14.16 19.50 -15.12
C ARG A 71 13.34 20.19 -16.22
N ALA A 72 12.04 20.38 -16.01
CA ALA A 72 11.16 21.08 -16.94
C ALA A 72 11.55 22.56 -17.12
N CYS A 73 12.03 23.21 -16.06
CA CYS A 73 12.51 24.59 -16.10
C CYS A 73 13.82 24.70 -16.89
N CYS A 74 14.83 23.86 -16.59
CA CYS A 74 16.15 23.93 -17.22
C CYS A 74 16.17 23.43 -18.67
N ARG A 75 15.29 22.49 -19.05
CA ARG A 75 15.23 21.90 -20.40
C ARG A 75 13.95 22.26 -21.15
N ARG A 76 13.34 23.39 -20.80
CA ARG A 76 12.09 23.84 -21.41
C ARG A 76 12.27 23.99 -22.93
N PRO A 77 11.45 23.31 -23.75
CA PRO A 77 11.39 23.57 -25.18
C PRO A 77 11.01 25.04 -25.43
N ILE A 78 11.65 25.68 -26.41
CA ILE A 78 11.35 27.05 -26.81
C ILE A 78 9.86 27.11 -27.23
N GLY A 79 9.07 27.96 -26.56
CA GLY A 79 7.64 28.15 -26.84
C GLY A 79 6.67 27.46 -25.87
N GLU A 80 7.14 26.61 -24.95
CA GLU A 80 6.29 26.04 -23.90
C GLU A 80 5.85 27.12 -22.90
N THR A 81 4.69 26.96 -22.26
CA THR A 81 4.11 27.93 -21.28
C THR A 81 4.46 27.54 -19.84
N PRO A 82 4.36 28.44 -18.82
CA PRO A 82 4.56 28.07 -17.42
C PRO A 82 3.65 26.91 -16.96
N LYS A 83 2.51 26.71 -17.65
CA LYS A 83 1.62 25.55 -17.51
C LYS A 83 2.35 24.21 -17.65
N TYR A 84 3.34 24.09 -18.54
CA TYR A 84 4.11 22.86 -18.73
C TYR A 84 4.93 22.48 -17.49
N ILE A 85 5.50 23.48 -16.81
CA ILE A 85 6.28 23.26 -15.58
C ILE A 85 5.34 22.75 -14.47
N PHE A 86 4.17 23.37 -14.30
CA PHE A 86 3.17 22.91 -13.33
C PHE A 86 2.67 21.50 -13.66
N GLN A 87 2.38 21.19 -14.92
CA GLN A 87 1.97 19.84 -15.32
C GLN A 87 3.04 18.79 -15.01
N THR A 88 4.32 19.12 -15.26
CA THR A 88 5.45 18.22 -15.00
C THR A 88 5.71 18.07 -13.50
N TYR A 89 5.50 19.13 -12.70
CA TYR A 89 5.51 19.04 -11.24
C TYR A 89 4.41 18.10 -10.74
N PHE A 90 3.17 18.29 -11.19
CA PHE A 90 2.02 17.49 -10.74
C PHE A 90 2.15 16.02 -11.16
N SER A 91 2.78 15.72 -12.30
CA SER A 91 3.05 14.34 -12.69
C SER A 91 4.07 13.67 -11.76
N GLY A 92 5.15 14.37 -11.40
CA GLY A 92 6.11 13.93 -10.39
C GLY A 92 5.47 13.76 -9.01
N PHE A 93 4.71 14.76 -8.56
CA PHE A 93 3.94 14.71 -7.30
C PHE A 93 3.04 13.48 -7.24
N SER A 94 2.26 13.22 -8.31
CA SER A 94 1.32 12.09 -8.36
C SER A 94 2.04 10.75 -8.31
N LEU A 95 3.21 10.64 -8.96
CA LEU A 95 4.03 9.43 -8.92
C LEU A 95 4.54 9.15 -7.50
N PHE A 96 5.11 10.15 -6.84
CA PHE A 96 5.60 10.01 -5.46
C PHE A 96 4.48 9.81 -4.45
N LEU A 97 3.30 10.39 -4.68
CA LEU A 97 2.11 10.15 -3.89
C LEU A 97 1.75 8.67 -3.92
N LEU A 98 1.62 8.09 -5.12
CA LEU A 98 1.30 6.67 -5.29
C LEU A 98 2.36 5.74 -4.66
N LEU A 99 3.64 6.10 -4.75
CA LEU A 99 4.74 5.34 -4.13
C LEU A 99 4.73 5.41 -2.60
N SER A 100 4.35 6.56 -2.05
CA SER A 100 4.33 6.80 -0.60
C SER A 100 3.09 6.20 0.08
N LEU A 101 2.05 5.86 -0.68
CA LEU A 101 0.89 5.15 -0.15
C LEU A 101 1.32 3.79 0.42
N ASN A 102 0.90 3.51 1.65
CA ASN A 102 1.20 2.28 2.39
C ASN A 102 2.70 2.09 2.74
N ALA A 103 3.57 3.06 2.46
CA ALA A 103 5.01 2.93 2.69
C ALA A 103 5.36 2.78 4.18
N PHE A 104 4.65 3.52 5.05
CA PHE A 104 4.83 3.44 6.51
C PHE A 104 4.33 2.12 7.07
N GLU A 105 3.24 1.59 6.53
CA GLU A 105 2.70 0.29 6.91
C GLU A 105 3.64 -0.85 6.50
N VAL A 106 4.23 -0.75 5.30
CA VAL A 106 5.29 -1.67 4.85
C VAL A 106 6.53 -1.56 5.74
N TYR A 107 6.90 -0.35 6.16
CA TYR A 107 8.03 -0.14 7.08
C TYR A 107 7.80 -0.87 8.41
N VAL A 108 6.63 -0.71 9.04
CA VAL A 108 6.26 -1.42 10.28
C VAL A 108 6.34 -2.94 10.11
N TYR A 109 5.95 -3.46 8.94
CA TYR A 109 6.02 -4.89 8.65
C TYR A 109 7.46 -5.41 8.50
N LEU A 110 8.32 -4.66 7.81
CA LEU A 110 9.69 -5.05 7.47
C LEU A 110 10.66 -4.86 8.65
N PHE A 111 10.46 -3.84 9.47
CA PHE A 111 11.37 -3.46 10.56
C PHE A 111 10.67 -3.52 11.93
N PRO A 112 10.35 -4.71 12.46
CA PRO A 112 9.80 -4.81 13.80
C PRO A 112 10.89 -4.62 14.87
N ASP A 113 10.65 -3.81 15.88
CA ASP A 113 11.53 -3.67 17.04
C ASP A 113 11.32 -4.83 18.02
N LYS A 114 10.06 -5.25 18.17
CA LYS A 114 9.67 -6.37 19.03
C LYS A 114 8.44 -7.11 18.53
N ILE A 115 8.29 -8.34 18.98
CA ILE A 115 7.10 -9.15 18.76
C ILE A 115 6.46 -9.38 20.13
N ILE A 116 5.20 -8.96 20.28
CA ILE A 116 4.44 -9.13 21.52
C ILE A 116 3.24 -10.05 21.26
N SER A 117 2.77 -10.69 22.32
CA SER A 117 1.51 -11.42 22.29
C SER A 117 0.66 -11.07 23.51
N TYR A 118 -0.63 -10.88 23.30
CA TYR A 118 -1.57 -10.49 24.34
C TYR A 118 -2.97 -11.02 24.03
N VAL A 119 -3.78 -11.17 25.09
CA VAL A 119 -5.21 -11.45 24.96
C VAL A 119 -5.96 -10.13 24.95
N THR A 120 -6.85 -9.95 23.99
CA THR A 120 -7.70 -8.77 23.89
C THR A 120 -9.15 -9.13 23.63
N ASP A 121 -10.02 -8.16 23.82
CA ASP A 121 -11.44 -8.29 23.52
C ASP A 121 -11.63 -8.25 22.00
N TYR A 122 -12.56 -9.05 21.51
CA TYR A 122 -12.94 -9.08 20.10
C TYR A 122 -14.46 -9.04 19.96
N ASP A 123 -14.93 -8.51 18.84
CA ASP A 123 -16.35 -8.54 18.47
C ASP A 123 -16.51 -8.96 17.01
N VAL A 124 -17.68 -9.46 16.63
CA VAL A 124 -17.95 -9.99 15.29
C VAL A 124 -19.16 -9.29 14.69
N THR A 125 -18.93 -8.60 13.57
CA THR A 125 -19.96 -7.85 12.85
C THR A 125 -20.41 -8.57 11.58
N PHE A 126 -21.73 -8.56 11.35
CA PHE A 126 -22.35 -9.02 10.10
C PHE A 126 -23.36 -7.97 9.61
N PRO A 127 -23.21 -7.39 8.41
CA PRO A 127 -22.10 -7.58 7.45
C PRO A 127 -20.79 -6.95 7.94
N GLY A 128 -19.66 -7.36 7.35
CA GLY A 128 -18.35 -6.79 7.66
C GLY A 128 -18.08 -5.45 6.96
N PRO A 129 -16.84 -4.94 7.06
CA PRO A 129 -16.50 -3.59 6.62
C PRO A 129 -16.63 -3.43 5.10
N PRO A 130 -16.88 -2.21 4.60
CA PRO A 130 -16.92 -1.93 3.18
C PRO A 130 -15.55 -2.21 2.53
N ARG A 131 -15.55 -3.01 1.46
CA ARG A 131 -14.40 -3.32 0.62
C ARG A 131 -14.45 -2.45 -0.64
N GLY A 132 -14.45 -1.13 -0.44
CA GLY A 132 -14.55 -0.13 -1.51
C GLY A 132 -15.98 0.10 -2.01
N ARG A 133 -16.09 0.60 -3.25
CA ARG A 133 -17.35 1.14 -3.81
C ARG A 133 -18.41 0.08 -4.16
N SER A 134 -18.01 -1.18 -4.38
CA SER A 134 -18.86 -2.23 -4.96
C SER A 134 -18.96 -3.53 -4.17
N GLY A 135 -18.43 -3.60 -2.94
CA GLY A 135 -18.56 -4.81 -2.14
C GLY A 135 -18.37 -4.58 -0.65
N ARG A 136 -19.08 -5.35 0.18
CA ARG A 136 -18.84 -5.45 1.62
C ARG A 136 -18.20 -6.78 1.96
N CYS A 137 -17.39 -6.81 3.01
CA CYS A 137 -16.93 -8.08 3.55
C CYS A 137 -18.10 -8.89 4.09
N LYS A 138 -18.02 -10.21 3.93
CA LYS A 138 -19.09 -11.11 4.38
C LYS A 138 -19.23 -11.08 5.91
N ALA A 139 -18.13 -10.86 6.62
CA ALA A 139 -18.05 -10.72 8.06
C ALA A 139 -16.89 -9.78 8.45
N GLY A 140 -17.05 -9.07 9.56
CA GLY A 140 -16.01 -8.24 10.17
C GLY A 140 -15.59 -8.83 11.52
N LEU A 141 -14.29 -8.77 11.80
CA LEU A 141 -13.71 -9.11 13.10
C LEU A 141 -13.16 -7.82 13.71
N LEU A 142 -13.83 -7.31 14.72
CA LEU A 142 -13.41 -6.16 15.50
C LEU A 142 -12.40 -6.60 16.56
N ILE A 143 -11.26 -5.94 16.60
CA ILE A 143 -10.15 -6.24 17.49
C ILE A 143 -9.77 -4.99 18.24
N LYS A 144 -9.69 -5.06 19.57
CA LYS A 144 -9.16 -3.94 20.35
C LYS A 144 -7.63 -3.99 20.39
N ASP A 145 -6.97 -3.00 19.80
CA ASP A 145 -5.51 -2.89 19.84
C ASP A 145 -5.04 -2.41 21.21
N LEU A 146 -3.98 -3.04 21.71
CA LEU A 146 -3.47 -2.79 23.07
C LEU A 146 -2.88 -1.37 23.20
N HIS A 147 -2.24 -0.87 22.15
CA HIS A 147 -1.46 0.38 22.22
C HIS A 147 -2.32 1.62 21.97
N THR A 148 -3.27 1.52 21.04
CA THR A 148 -4.14 2.64 20.67
C THR A 148 -5.50 2.59 21.36
N SER A 149 -5.86 1.45 21.99
CA SER A 149 -7.21 1.19 22.52
C SER A 149 -8.33 1.34 21.49
N ARG A 150 -8.00 1.37 20.19
CA ARG A 150 -8.95 1.50 19.09
C ARG A 150 -9.43 0.13 18.64
N TRP A 151 -10.67 0.08 18.19
CA TRP A 151 -11.25 -1.07 17.52
C TRP A 151 -10.85 -1.08 16.05
N ILE A 152 -10.32 -2.20 15.58
CA ILE A 152 -9.94 -2.42 14.19
C ILE A 152 -10.82 -3.50 13.60
N GLU A 153 -11.47 -3.20 12.49
CA GLU A 153 -12.34 -4.13 11.80
C GLU A 153 -11.57 -4.85 10.68
N LEU A 154 -11.25 -6.12 10.90
CA LEU A 154 -10.65 -6.99 9.88
C LEU A 154 -11.72 -7.66 9.03
N CYS A 155 -11.44 -7.74 7.74
CA CYS A 155 -12.26 -8.48 6.78
C CYS A 155 -12.08 -10.00 6.96
N SER A 156 -13.14 -10.72 7.29
CA SER A 156 -13.11 -12.18 7.43
C SER A 156 -14.24 -12.88 6.66
N SER A 157 -14.15 -14.20 6.55
CA SER A 157 -15.22 -15.04 5.99
C SER A 157 -16.24 -15.40 7.07
N LYS A 158 -17.48 -15.70 6.67
CA LYS A 158 -18.51 -16.13 7.62
C LYS A 158 -18.12 -17.44 8.29
N GLU A 159 -17.47 -18.32 7.55
CA GLU A 159 -17.06 -19.64 7.98
C GLU A 159 -15.95 -19.55 9.04
N ALA A 160 -15.01 -18.60 8.89
CA ALA A 160 -13.91 -18.40 9.85
C ALA A 160 -14.38 -17.80 11.18
N LEU A 161 -15.49 -17.07 11.20
CA LEU A 161 -16.05 -16.44 12.40
C LEU A 161 -17.23 -17.22 13.01
N LYS A 162 -17.75 -18.23 12.33
CA LYS A 162 -18.78 -19.12 12.87
C LYS A 162 -18.20 -20.00 13.97
N ILE A 163 -19.08 -20.39 14.91
CA ILE A 163 -18.76 -21.39 15.92
C ILE A 163 -18.37 -22.67 15.17
N SER A 164 -17.13 -23.10 15.36
CA SER A 164 -16.45 -24.19 14.64
C SER A 164 -15.25 -24.66 15.48
N ASP A 165 -14.44 -25.58 14.96
CA ASP A 165 -13.25 -26.09 15.67
C ASP A 165 -12.30 -24.98 16.15
N LYS A 166 -12.27 -23.84 15.43
CA LYS A 166 -11.41 -22.70 15.75
C LYS A 166 -12.03 -21.67 16.69
N ARG A 167 -13.36 -21.65 16.85
CA ARG A 167 -14.09 -20.71 17.72
C ARG A 167 -15.20 -21.47 18.43
N LYS A 168 -15.03 -21.75 19.73
CA LYS A 168 -16.03 -22.47 20.54
C LYS A 168 -16.91 -21.49 21.30
N GLN A 169 -18.11 -21.94 21.67
CA GLN A 169 -19.00 -21.17 22.53
C GLN A 169 -18.31 -20.88 23.88
N GLY A 170 -18.41 -19.65 24.36
CA GLY A 170 -17.75 -19.19 25.59
C GLY A 170 -16.34 -18.62 25.41
N MET A 171 -15.75 -18.67 24.20
CA MET A 171 -14.49 -17.95 23.92
C MET A 171 -14.77 -16.45 23.76
N ASP A 172 -14.42 -15.65 24.77
CA ASP A 172 -14.62 -14.20 24.86
C ASP A 172 -13.32 -13.39 24.67
N GLY A 173 -12.17 -14.07 24.61
CA GLY A 173 -10.88 -13.48 24.34
C GLY A 173 -10.33 -13.82 22.95
N MET A 174 -9.37 -13.00 22.50
CA MET A 174 -8.56 -13.32 21.33
C MET A 174 -7.09 -13.14 21.63
N TRP A 175 -6.32 -14.21 21.46
CA TRP A 175 -4.87 -14.19 21.52
C TRP A 175 -4.31 -13.63 20.22
N ILE A 176 -3.56 -12.55 20.30
CA ILE A 176 -3.00 -11.86 19.14
C ILE A 176 -1.50 -11.80 19.28
N THR A 177 -0.79 -12.07 18.18
CA THR A 177 0.64 -11.83 18.06
C THR A 177 0.85 -10.68 17.08
N THR A 178 1.49 -9.60 17.56
CA THR A 178 1.79 -8.42 16.76
C THR A 178 3.29 -8.15 16.71
N LYS A 179 3.74 -7.70 15.54
CA LYS A 179 5.02 -7.01 15.37
C LYS A 179 4.81 -5.55 15.73
N VAL A 180 5.71 -4.95 16.49
CA VAL A 180 5.59 -3.57 16.96
C VAL A 180 6.86 -2.82 16.64
N ASN A 181 6.71 -1.61 16.14
CA ASN A 181 7.76 -0.60 15.99
C ASN A 181 7.27 0.73 16.58
N GLU A 182 8.16 1.71 16.74
CA GLU A 182 7.85 3.12 17.03
C GLU A 182 6.70 3.72 16.20
N LEU A 183 6.54 3.31 14.93
CA LEU A 183 5.48 3.85 14.06
C LEU A 183 4.12 3.18 14.25
N GLY A 184 4.07 1.93 14.72
CA GLY A 184 2.82 1.18 14.75
C GLY A 184 2.96 -0.33 15.00
N THR A 185 1.85 -1.04 14.80
CA THR A 185 1.74 -2.48 15.01
C THR A 185 1.26 -3.22 13.76
N TYR A 186 1.76 -4.42 13.52
CA TYR A 186 1.32 -5.32 12.46
C TYR A 186 0.83 -6.64 13.06
N ILE A 187 -0.41 -7.03 12.74
CA ILE A 187 -1.01 -8.28 13.20
C ILE A 187 -0.45 -9.45 12.39
N VAL A 188 0.31 -10.33 13.04
CA VAL A 188 0.89 -11.52 12.42
C VAL A 188 -0.10 -12.67 12.43
N LYS A 189 -0.72 -12.92 13.59
CA LYS A 189 -1.70 -13.98 13.78
C LYS A 189 -2.67 -13.63 14.90
N TYR A 190 -3.85 -14.22 14.83
CA TYR A 190 -4.86 -14.16 15.87
C TYR A 190 -5.54 -15.52 16.04
N GLU A 191 -5.86 -15.89 17.28
CA GLU A 191 -6.48 -17.15 17.67
C GLU A 191 -7.53 -16.88 18.75
N PHE A 192 -8.72 -17.49 18.64
CA PHE A 192 -9.77 -17.33 19.66
C PHE A 192 -9.37 -18.08 20.93
N THR A 193 -9.61 -17.47 22.10
CA THR A 193 -9.26 -18.04 23.41
C THR A 193 -10.34 -17.73 24.45
N TYR A 194 -10.26 -18.41 25.59
CA TYR A 194 -10.97 -18.03 26.81
C TYR A 194 -10.15 -16.99 27.57
N LYS A 195 -10.81 -16.02 28.18
CA LYS A 195 -10.20 -14.99 29.04
C LYS A 195 -10.41 -15.29 30.52
#